data_AF-A0A5E7H788-F1
#
_entry.id   AF-A0A5E7H788-F1
#
_cell.length_a   1.000
_cell.length_b   1.000
_cell.length_c   1.000
_cell.angle_alpha   90.00
_cell.angle_beta   90.00
_cell.angle_gamma   90.00
#
_symmetry.space_group_name_H-M   'P 1'
#
loop_
_entity.id
_entity.type
_entity.pdbx_description
1 polymer ?
#
loop_
_entity_poly.entity_id
_entity_poly.type
_entity_poly.pdbx_seq_one_letter_code
_entity_poly.pdbx_strand_id
1 'polypeptide(L)'
;MNINLQLDALRNAYRDGSTTPRQLLLSLRDKAAALNPDYHLFIHLLSVEELEPYLAALDGRDIDSLPLYGVPFAIKDNIDLAGIATTAACPAFAYVPQRSATIVEQLLALGAVPLGKTNLDQFATGLNGSRSPYGVCPNSVLPEYPSGGSSAGSSLAVALGVASFSLGTDTAGSGRVPAALNNLVGMKATKGLISTAGVVPACRTLDCVTTFTATAREASQLLALTARLDPRDEYSRDNPLWNDGSAFGTPRPFRFGVPRAQDLAFFGCAEGPVLFGDAIEQLKRLGGEAVELDLTPFLEAARLLYEGPWVAERYSVAGELMEQNPEAVLPVIRAVLAKAPAVSGVQTFRAQYRLQALKALCDKALENLDCVVTPTIGRPVTLAELAAEPVQRNSELGYYTNFMNLLDYAAIAVPSGFMGNGLPWGVTLFGRAFTDQYLLSVAHGLQRQQGLATPAPTTVARNDRARLVVCGAHLDGLALNWQLKQRGGRWVETTFSSPDYQLYALAGGPPFRPGMVRVKDGGVAIAVEVWELPSNELGSFLTGIPAPLGLGKVQLADGRWESGFICEAYGLQGATDISHLGGWRAYLKSLV
;
A
#
# COMPACT_ATOMS: atom_id res chain seq x y z
N MET A 1 -13.86 -11.60 27.87
CA MET A 1 -14.80 -11.06 26.87
C MET A 1 -14.15 -11.10 25.50
N ASN A 2 -14.88 -11.42 24.45
CA ASN A 2 -14.37 -11.31 23.08
C ASN A 2 -14.67 -9.89 22.58
N ILE A 3 -13.79 -8.92 22.87
CA ILE A 3 -13.95 -7.52 22.48
C ILE A 3 -13.48 -7.36 21.03
N ASN A 4 -14.29 -6.70 20.19
CA ASN A 4 -13.89 -6.36 18.83
C ASN A 4 -12.82 -5.27 18.89
N LEU A 5 -11.59 -5.60 18.48
CA LEU A 5 -10.45 -4.69 18.50
C LEU A 5 -10.37 -3.74 17.30
N GLN A 6 -11.38 -3.74 16.41
CA GLN A 6 -11.41 -2.78 15.30
C GLN A 6 -11.51 -1.34 15.81
N LEU A 7 -10.82 -0.40 15.15
CA LEU A 7 -10.67 0.98 15.60
C LEU A 7 -12.02 1.66 15.93
N ASP A 8 -12.98 1.60 15.01
CA ASP A 8 -14.31 2.22 15.19
C ASP A 8 -15.10 1.52 16.32
N ALA A 9 -14.95 0.20 16.47
CA ALA A 9 -15.64 -0.58 17.51
C ALA A 9 -15.09 -0.26 18.92
N LEU A 10 -13.77 -0.18 19.06
CA LEU A 10 -13.12 0.21 20.32
C LEU A 10 -13.50 1.62 20.74
N ARG A 11 -13.50 2.57 19.80
CA ARG A 11 -13.90 3.95 20.10
C ARG A 11 -15.32 4.03 20.63
N ASN A 12 -16.25 3.26 20.05
CA ASN A 12 -17.62 3.19 20.53
C ASN A 12 -17.71 2.55 21.93
N ALA A 13 -16.96 1.47 22.16
CA ALA A 13 -16.91 0.79 23.45
C ALA A 13 -16.34 1.66 24.58
N TYR A 14 -15.41 2.57 24.26
CA TYR A 14 -14.93 3.56 25.22
C TYR A 14 -15.95 4.69 25.47
N ARG A 15 -16.67 5.13 24.43
CA ARG A 15 -17.69 6.18 24.55
C ARG A 15 -18.91 5.75 25.34
N ASP A 16 -19.36 4.51 25.16
CA ASP A 16 -20.52 3.96 25.87
C ASP A 16 -20.18 3.40 27.27
N GLY A 17 -18.89 3.35 27.62
CA GLY A 17 -18.40 2.87 28.91
C GLY A 17 -18.45 1.36 29.09
N SER A 18 -18.69 0.58 28.02
CA SER A 18 -18.65 -0.89 28.07
C SER A 18 -17.26 -1.44 28.41
N THR A 19 -16.21 -0.66 28.13
CA THR A 19 -14.86 -0.89 28.64
C THR A 19 -14.09 0.42 28.76
N THR A 20 -12.90 0.38 29.35
CA THR A 20 -11.97 1.50 29.43
C THR A 20 -10.62 1.09 28.85
N PRO A 21 -9.77 2.03 28.38
CA PRO A 21 -8.44 1.69 27.89
C PRO A 21 -7.64 0.86 28.90
N ARG A 22 -7.68 1.24 30.18
CA ARG A 22 -6.99 0.52 31.26
C ARG A 22 -7.49 -0.91 31.42
N GLN A 23 -8.80 -1.13 31.46
CA GLN A 23 -9.36 -2.49 31.56
C GLN A 23 -9.02 -3.34 30.33
N LEU A 24 -9.15 -2.78 29.13
CA LEU A 24 -8.86 -3.49 27.90
C LEU A 24 -7.37 -3.87 27.81
N LEU A 25 -6.47 -2.90 27.95
CA LEU A 25 -5.03 -3.11 27.78
C LEU A 25 -4.46 -4.11 28.79
N LEU A 26 -4.90 -4.06 30.05
CA LEU A 26 -4.50 -5.04 31.05
C LEU A 26 -5.00 -6.45 30.71
N SER A 27 -6.26 -6.58 30.26
CA SER A 27 -6.80 -7.87 29.81
C SER A 27 -6.09 -8.41 28.57
N LEU A 28 -5.71 -7.55 27.62
CA LEU A 28 -4.97 -7.94 26.42
C LEU A 28 -3.53 -8.33 26.75
N ARG A 29 -2.89 -7.65 27.69
CA ARG A 29 -1.57 -8.03 28.22
C ARG A 29 -1.62 -9.41 28.86
N ASP A 30 -2.62 -9.71 29.69
CA ASP A 30 -2.78 -11.04 30.31
C ASP A 30 -3.00 -12.13 29.24
N LYS A 31 -3.83 -11.85 28.23
CA LYS A 31 -4.03 -12.74 27.08
C LYS A 31 -2.72 -12.96 26.31
N ALA A 32 -1.95 -11.90 26.05
CA ALA A 32 -0.67 -11.99 25.37
C ALA A 32 0.33 -12.83 26.18
N ALA A 33 0.41 -12.63 27.50
CA ALA A 33 1.26 -13.41 28.40
C ALA A 33 0.89 -14.90 28.39
N ALA A 34 -0.41 -15.24 28.34
CA ALA A 34 -0.88 -16.62 28.27
C ALA A 34 -0.54 -17.30 26.93
N LEU A 35 -0.53 -16.54 25.82
CA LEU A 35 -0.21 -17.07 24.48
C LEU A 35 1.29 -17.12 24.19
N ASN A 36 2.10 -16.28 24.86
CA ASN A 36 3.52 -16.14 24.53
C ASN A 36 4.35 -17.44 24.63
N PRO A 37 4.12 -18.35 25.59
CA PRO A 37 4.84 -19.63 25.66
C PRO A 37 4.65 -20.53 24.43
N ASP A 38 3.51 -20.45 23.76
CA ASP A 38 3.20 -21.32 22.61
C ASP A 38 3.51 -20.66 21.28
N TYR A 39 3.32 -19.34 21.19
CA TYR A 39 3.40 -18.58 19.94
C TYR A 39 4.63 -17.67 19.83
N HIS A 40 5.35 -17.43 20.93
CA HIS A 40 6.57 -16.62 20.96
C HIS A 40 6.37 -15.21 20.35
N LEU A 41 5.20 -14.59 20.56
CA LEU A 41 4.81 -13.34 19.89
C LEU A 41 5.66 -12.15 20.32
N PHE A 42 6.03 -12.07 21.60
CA PHE A 42 6.74 -10.94 22.21
C PHE A 42 8.12 -11.37 22.71
N ILE A 43 9.13 -10.60 22.33
CA ILE A 43 10.45 -10.60 22.96
C ILE A 43 10.35 -9.88 24.30
N HIS A 44 9.67 -8.73 24.32
CA HIS A 44 9.41 -7.96 25.53
C HIS A 44 7.94 -7.55 25.58
N LEU A 45 7.15 -8.19 26.44
CA LEU A 45 5.79 -7.75 26.75
C LEU A 45 5.88 -6.71 27.86
N LEU A 46 5.28 -5.53 27.68
CA LEU A 46 5.38 -4.49 28.70
C LEU A 46 4.77 -4.94 30.01
N SER A 47 5.44 -4.64 31.12
CA SER A 47 4.90 -4.85 32.46
C SER A 47 3.73 -3.88 32.73
N VAL A 48 2.99 -4.11 33.81
CA VAL A 48 1.91 -3.18 34.21
C VAL A 48 2.50 -1.80 34.51
N GLU A 49 3.66 -1.76 35.15
CA GLU A 49 4.40 -0.55 35.48
C GLU A 49 4.91 0.17 34.22
N GLU A 50 5.37 -0.56 33.21
CA GLU A 50 5.80 0.00 31.93
C GLU A 50 4.63 0.52 31.08
N LEU A 51 3.43 -0.05 31.23
CA LEU A 51 2.21 0.42 30.58
C LEU A 51 1.64 1.69 31.23
N GLU A 52 1.85 1.86 32.53
CA GLU A 52 1.22 2.92 33.33
C GLU A 52 1.40 4.33 32.76
N PRO A 53 2.59 4.77 32.30
CA PRO A 53 2.76 6.13 31.77
C PRO A 53 1.87 6.41 30.55
N TYR A 54 1.65 5.40 29.70
CA TYR A 54 0.81 5.54 28.50
C TYR A 54 -0.68 5.57 28.86
N LEU A 55 -1.10 4.80 29.87
CA LEU A 55 -2.47 4.80 30.36
C LEU A 55 -2.79 6.11 31.11
N ALA A 56 -1.90 6.56 31.99
CA ALA A 56 -2.02 7.82 32.72
C ALA A 56 -2.09 9.03 31.79
N ALA A 57 -1.42 8.98 30.62
CA ALA A 57 -1.49 10.05 29.62
C ALA A 57 -2.89 10.21 28.98
N LEU A 58 -3.75 9.20 29.08
CA LEU A 58 -5.14 9.22 28.61
C LEU A 58 -6.11 9.66 29.70
N ASP A 59 -5.76 9.52 30.98
CA ASP A 59 -6.66 9.82 32.10
C ASP A 59 -7.15 11.29 32.05
N GLY A 60 -8.47 11.46 32.07
CA GLY A 60 -9.13 12.77 32.01
C GLY A 60 -9.11 13.46 30.64
N ARG A 61 -8.54 12.84 29.59
CA ARG A 61 -8.65 13.37 28.22
C ARG A 61 -9.98 13.01 27.59
N ASP A 62 -10.48 13.93 26.77
CA ASP A 62 -11.62 13.66 25.90
C ASP A 62 -11.25 12.62 24.84
N ILE A 63 -12.03 11.54 24.75
CA ILE A 63 -11.89 10.47 23.74
C ILE A 63 -11.83 11.08 22.34
N ASP A 64 -12.61 12.14 22.09
CA ASP A 64 -12.71 12.72 20.76
C ASP A 64 -11.55 13.63 20.36
N SER A 65 -10.70 14.00 21.32
CA SER A 65 -9.49 14.77 21.07
C SER A 65 -8.33 13.97 20.47
N LEU A 66 -8.38 12.63 20.56
CA LEU A 66 -7.30 11.73 20.13
C LEU A 66 -7.82 10.68 19.13
N PRO A 67 -7.35 10.67 17.87
CA PRO A 67 -7.85 9.74 16.85
C PRO A 67 -7.69 8.25 17.19
N LEU A 68 -6.67 7.90 17.98
CA LEU A 68 -6.34 6.54 18.40
C LEU A 68 -6.42 6.38 19.93
N TYR A 69 -7.29 7.14 20.61
CA TYR A 69 -7.46 7.11 22.06
C TYR A 69 -7.55 5.67 22.61
N GLY A 70 -6.54 5.24 23.37
CA GLY A 70 -6.52 3.94 24.04
C GLY A 70 -6.46 2.74 23.09
N VAL A 71 -6.07 2.93 21.83
CA VAL A 71 -5.98 1.82 20.86
C VAL A 71 -4.71 0.98 21.15
N PRO A 72 -4.84 -0.33 21.42
CA PRO A 72 -3.70 -1.21 21.67
C PRO A 72 -2.93 -1.53 20.38
N PHE A 73 -1.61 -1.38 20.39
CA PHE A 73 -0.76 -1.78 19.26
C PHE A 73 0.52 -2.51 19.69
N ALA A 74 1.11 -3.28 18.78
CA ALA A 74 2.36 -3.99 19.01
C ALA A 74 3.48 -3.46 18.10
N ILE A 75 4.74 -3.53 18.54
CA ILE A 75 5.89 -2.93 17.85
C ILE A 75 6.91 -4.01 17.54
N LYS A 76 7.29 -4.22 16.27
CA LYS A 76 8.40 -5.12 15.93
C LYS A 76 9.69 -4.73 16.65
N ASP A 77 10.40 -5.70 17.23
CA ASP A 77 11.62 -5.43 18.02
C ASP A 77 12.86 -5.05 17.19
N ASN A 78 12.66 -4.39 16.06
CA ASN A 78 13.67 -3.60 15.36
C ASN A 78 13.24 -2.12 15.22
N ILE A 79 12.17 -1.72 15.91
CA ILE A 79 11.63 -0.36 15.94
C ILE A 79 11.71 0.13 17.39
N ASP A 80 12.32 1.30 17.58
CA ASP A 80 12.62 1.83 18.91
C ASP A 80 11.38 2.29 19.68
N LEU A 81 11.35 1.91 20.95
CA LEU A 81 10.44 2.44 21.97
C LEU A 81 11.31 2.93 23.13
N ALA A 82 11.25 4.23 23.44
CA ALA A 82 12.11 4.84 24.46
C ALA A 82 12.03 4.08 25.80
N GLY A 83 13.19 3.80 26.38
CA GLY A 83 13.31 3.10 27.67
C GLY A 83 13.11 1.58 27.62
N ILE A 84 12.70 1.01 26.47
CA ILE A 84 12.50 -0.43 26.29
C ILE A 84 13.51 -0.96 25.28
N ALA A 85 14.23 -2.03 25.62
CA ALA A 85 15.30 -2.56 24.78
C ALA A 85 14.83 -2.86 23.34
N THR A 86 15.70 -2.57 22.38
CA THR A 86 15.60 -3.02 20.99
C THR A 86 16.69 -4.06 20.74
N THR A 87 16.32 -5.26 20.30
CA THR A 87 17.28 -6.36 20.14
C THR A 87 17.47 -6.84 18.71
N ALA A 88 16.54 -6.51 17.79
CA ALA A 88 16.48 -7.07 16.44
C ALA A 88 16.53 -8.63 16.45
N ALA A 89 15.93 -9.25 17.47
CA ALA A 89 16.02 -10.68 17.78
C ALA A 89 17.45 -11.21 17.95
N CYS A 90 18.37 -10.37 18.45
CA CYS A 90 19.72 -10.73 18.82
C CYS A 90 20.05 -10.19 20.23
N PRO A 91 20.10 -11.05 21.27
CA PRO A 91 20.40 -10.60 22.63
C PRO A 91 21.70 -9.80 22.77
N ALA A 92 22.75 -10.17 22.01
CA ALA A 92 24.04 -9.50 22.05
C ALA A 92 24.06 -8.14 21.33
N PHE A 93 23.05 -7.84 20.51
CA PHE A 93 22.87 -6.55 19.83
C PHE A 93 22.08 -5.54 20.67
N ALA A 94 21.48 -5.98 21.79
CA ALA A 94 20.50 -5.20 22.52
C ALA A 94 21.04 -3.83 22.97
N TYR A 95 20.23 -2.79 22.77
CA TYR A 95 20.44 -1.46 23.32
C TYR A 95 19.12 -0.87 23.81
N VAL A 96 19.18 0.13 24.70
CA VAL A 96 17.99 0.85 25.20
C VAL A 96 17.96 2.24 24.55
N PRO A 97 17.03 2.50 23.61
CA PRO A 97 16.91 3.81 22.98
C PRO A 97 16.41 4.86 23.98
N GLN A 98 16.98 6.07 23.91
CA GLN A 98 16.50 7.23 24.67
C GLN A 98 15.28 7.91 24.04
N ARG A 99 14.99 7.58 22.77
CA ARG A 99 13.91 8.16 21.99
C ARG A 99 13.23 7.09 21.16
N SER A 100 11.91 7.14 21.07
CA SER A 100 11.15 6.23 20.23
C SER A 100 11.34 6.54 18.75
N ALA A 101 11.11 5.54 17.90
CA ALA A 101 11.02 5.75 16.45
C ALA A 101 9.94 6.79 16.12
N THR A 102 10.12 7.54 15.03
CA THR A 102 9.18 8.63 14.66
C THR A 102 7.73 8.14 14.57
N ILE A 103 7.53 6.99 13.94
CA ILE A 103 6.19 6.39 13.82
C ILE A 103 5.59 6.03 15.19
N VAL A 104 6.41 5.58 16.13
CA VAL A 104 5.95 5.27 17.50
C VAL A 104 5.59 6.56 18.23
N GLU A 105 6.41 7.62 18.15
CA GLU A 105 6.08 8.93 18.73
C GLU A 105 4.76 9.50 18.17
N GLN A 106 4.55 9.38 16.86
CA GLN A 106 3.29 9.81 16.21
C GLN A 106 2.09 9.03 16.75
N LEU A 107 2.18 7.71 16.84
CA LEU A 107 1.09 6.86 17.33
C LEU A 107 0.77 7.14 18.81
N LEU A 108 1.80 7.30 19.65
CA LEU A 108 1.63 7.68 21.05
C LEU A 108 0.94 9.06 21.17
N ALA A 109 1.36 10.04 20.37
CA ALA A 109 0.75 11.37 20.35
C ALA A 109 -0.71 11.34 19.86
N LEU A 110 -1.08 10.36 19.04
CA LEU A 110 -2.46 10.11 18.60
C LEU A 110 -3.30 9.35 19.64
N GLY A 111 -2.70 8.92 20.76
CA GLY A 111 -3.37 8.25 21.88
C GLY A 111 -3.27 6.71 21.88
N ALA A 112 -2.52 6.12 20.94
CA ALA A 112 -2.35 4.66 20.90
C ALA A 112 -1.42 4.19 22.05
N VAL A 113 -1.65 2.97 22.54
CA VAL A 113 -0.92 2.39 23.68
C VAL A 113 -0.16 1.13 23.24
N PRO A 114 1.17 1.08 23.37
CA PRO A 114 1.94 -0.08 22.96
C PRO A 114 1.75 -1.22 23.96
N LEU A 115 1.73 -2.47 23.50
CA LEU A 115 1.74 -3.66 24.35
C LEU A 115 3.13 -4.23 24.56
N GLY A 116 4.05 -4.03 23.62
CA GLY A 116 5.39 -4.59 23.72
C GLY A 116 6.13 -4.70 22.39
N LYS A 117 7.34 -5.24 22.49
CA LYS A 117 8.28 -5.51 21.39
C LYS A 117 8.08 -6.94 20.89
N THR A 118 7.61 -7.09 19.66
CA THR A 118 7.27 -8.38 19.06
C THR A 118 8.48 -9.07 18.44
N ASN A 119 8.44 -10.40 18.42
CA ASN A 119 9.48 -11.26 17.88
C ASN A 119 9.60 -11.13 16.35
N LEU A 120 10.79 -11.43 15.83
CA LEU A 120 11.13 -11.31 14.43
C LEU A 120 12.21 -12.32 14.01
N ASP A 121 12.33 -12.59 12.71
CA ASP A 121 13.56 -13.20 12.18
C ASP A 121 14.75 -12.24 12.46
N GLN A 122 15.85 -12.77 12.97
CA GLN A 122 17.02 -12.02 13.43
C GLN A 122 17.52 -11.03 12.36
N PHE A 123 17.76 -9.78 12.78
CA PHE A 123 18.09 -8.64 11.91
C PHE A 123 17.13 -8.47 10.73
N ALA A 124 15.85 -8.78 10.94
CA ALA A 124 14.80 -8.79 9.92
C ALA A 124 15.19 -9.58 8.64
N THR A 125 15.93 -10.69 8.81
CA THR A 125 16.50 -11.48 7.71
C THR A 125 15.81 -12.84 7.55
N GLY A 126 14.61 -12.80 6.99
CA GLY A 126 13.81 -13.97 6.69
C GLY A 126 12.39 -13.59 6.28
N LEU A 127 11.68 -14.58 5.73
CA LEU A 127 10.27 -14.50 5.35
C LEU A 127 9.42 -15.54 6.06
N ASN A 128 9.95 -16.19 7.10
CA ASN A 128 9.29 -17.34 7.74
C ASN A 128 9.02 -17.17 9.24
N GLY A 129 9.80 -16.42 10.02
CA GLY A 129 9.52 -16.26 11.46
C GLY A 129 10.04 -17.39 12.35
N SER A 130 10.88 -18.29 11.83
CA SER A 130 11.56 -19.33 12.61
C SER A 130 13.02 -19.01 12.94
N ARG A 131 13.57 -17.90 12.43
CA ARG A 131 14.98 -17.53 12.60
C ARG A 131 15.16 -16.58 13.78
N SER A 132 14.69 -16.97 14.95
CA SER A 132 14.85 -16.18 16.18
C SER A 132 15.36 -17.04 17.34
N PRO A 133 16.38 -16.58 18.10
CA PRO A 133 16.80 -17.25 19.33
C PRO A 133 15.74 -17.14 20.44
N TYR A 134 14.74 -16.26 20.29
CA TYR A 134 13.60 -16.14 21.21
C TYR A 134 12.49 -17.18 20.92
N GLY A 135 12.71 -18.04 19.92
CA GLY A 135 11.84 -19.15 19.56
C GLY A 135 11.11 -18.93 18.24
N VAL A 136 10.64 -20.05 17.69
CA VAL A 136 9.91 -20.11 16.43
C VAL A 136 8.48 -19.62 16.65
N CYS A 137 8.00 -18.75 15.77
CA CYS A 137 6.62 -18.26 15.79
C CYS A 137 5.72 -19.14 14.89
N PRO A 138 4.96 -20.11 15.43
CA PRO A 138 4.01 -20.91 14.64
C PRO A 138 2.85 -20.06 14.11
N ASN A 139 2.17 -20.54 13.07
CA ASN A 139 1.01 -19.89 12.47
C ASN A 139 -0.16 -19.76 13.45
N SER A 140 -0.99 -18.72 13.30
CA SER A 140 -2.13 -18.47 14.18
C SER A 140 -3.24 -19.54 14.10
N VAL A 141 -3.29 -20.32 13.02
CA VAL A 141 -4.33 -21.34 12.77
C VAL A 141 -3.75 -22.76 12.82
N LEU A 142 -2.66 -23.02 12.10
CA LEU A 142 -2.06 -24.36 11.98
C LEU A 142 -0.59 -24.40 12.44
N PRO A 143 -0.29 -24.92 13.64
CA PRO A 143 1.02 -24.77 14.28
C PRO A 143 2.18 -25.48 13.56
N GLU A 144 1.91 -26.39 12.63
CA GLU A 144 2.91 -27.02 11.77
C GLU A 144 3.48 -26.08 10.69
N TYR A 145 2.81 -24.95 10.47
CA TYR A 145 3.25 -23.88 9.58
C TYR A 145 3.88 -22.72 10.37
N PRO A 146 4.84 -22.00 9.77
CA PRO A 146 5.31 -20.75 10.31
C PRO A 146 4.23 -19.66 10.26
N SER A 147 4.32 -18.68 11.16
CA SER A 147 3.58 -17.41 11.06
C SER A 147 3.97 -16.59 9.82
N GLY A 148 5.13 -16.82 9.23
CA GLY A 148 5.72 -15.91 8.25
C GLY A 148 6.60 -14.88 8.93
N GLY A 149 7.56 -14.34 8.18
CA GLY A 149 8.55 -13.41 8.71
C GLY A 149 8.88 -12.28 7.74
N SER A 150 9.77 -11.38 8.13
CA SER A 150 10.43 -11.33 9.43
C SER A 150 9.55 -10.73 10.52
N SER A 151 8.40 -10.11 10.22
CA SER A 151 7.53 -9.48 11.22
C SER A 151 6.58 -10.48 11.91
N ALA A 152 7.13 -11.58 12.41
CA ALA A 152 6.39 -12.75 12.86
C ALA A 152 5.47 -12.48 14.06
N GLY A 153 6.03 -11.94 15.15
CA GLY A 153 5.24 -11.61 16.33
C GLY A 153 4.23 -10.48 16.08
N SER A 154 4.55 -9.56 15.16
CA SER A 154 3.62 -8.47 14.78
C SER A 154 2.36 -9.01 14.11
N SER A 155 2.48 -9.94 13.15
CA SER A 155 1.28 -10.53 12.54
C SER A 155 0.48 -11.36 13.54
N LEU A 156 1.15 -12.17 14.36
CA LEU A 156 0.49 -12.95 15.41
C LEU A 156 -0.24 -12.07 16.42
N ALA A 157 0.32 -10.91 16.79
CA ALA A 157 -0.32 -10.00 17.75
C ALA A 157 -1.71 -9.54 17.28
N VAL A 158 -1.89 -9.32 15.98
CA VAL A 158 -3.18 -8.93 15.41
C VAL A 158 -4.06 -10.15 15.16
N ALA A 159 -3.51 -11.21 14.56
CA ALA A 159 -4.28 -12.42 14.22
C ALA A 159 -4.87 -13.14 15.43
N LEU A 160 -4.14 -13.19 16.55
CA LEU A 160 -4.59 -13.78 17.80
C LEU A 160 -5.43 -12.80 18.64
N GLY A 161 -5.67 -11.57 18.15
CA GLY A 161 -6.49 -10.56 18.79
C GLY A 161 -5.93 -10.12 20.14
N VAL A 162 -4.63 -9.86 20.20
CA VAL A 162 -3.99 -9.19 21.36
C VAL A 162 -3.71 -7.71 21.08
N ALA A 163 -3.70 -7.28 19.82
CA ALA A 163 -3.59 -5.87 19.43
C ALA A 163 -4.56 -5.51 18.29
N SER A 164 -4.97 -4.25 18.19
CA SER A 164 -5.81 -3.75 17.08
C SER A 164 -5.04 -3.67 15.77
N PHE A 165 -3.79 -3.25 15.86
CA PHE A 165 -2.84 -3.23 14.76
C PHE A 165 -1.42 -3.45 15.30
N SER A 166 -0.48 -3.70 14.40
CA SER A 166 0.93 -3.79 14.79
C SER A 166 1.83 -3.19 13.73
N LEU A 167 3.00 -2.74 14.18
CA LEU A 167 4.08 -2.29 13.31
C LEU A 167 4.98 -3.47 12.95
N GLY A 168 5.34 -3.54 11.68
CA GLY A 168 6.37 -4.41 11.14
C GLY A 168 7.38 -3.61 10.31
N THR A 169 8.29 -4.33 9.66
CA THR A 169 9.13 -3.76 8.60
C THR A 169 9.10 -4.66 7.39
N ASP A 170 9.32 -4.09 6.21
CA ASP A 170 9.36 -4.80 4.94
C ASP A 170 10.42 -4.24 4.01
N THR A 171 11.45 -5.05 3.77
CA THR A 171 12.43 -4.86 2.70
C THR A 171 12.04 -5.64 1.43
N ALA A 172 11.53 -6.85 1.62
CA ALA A 172 11.43 -7.89 0.59
C ALA A 172 10.25 -8.85 0.79
N GLY A 173 9.32 -8.53 1.68
CA GLY A 173 8.11 -9.32 1.92
C GLY A 173 7.66 -9.39 3.37
N SER A 174 8.44 -8.82 4.30
CA SER A 174 8.24 -9.01 5.74
C SER A 174 6.99 -8.35 6.34
N GLY A 175 6.28 -7.51 5.59
CA GLY A 175 4.96 -6.99 5.93
C GLY A 175 3.83 -7.65 5.13
N ARG A 176 4.16 -8.52 4.17
CA ARG A 176 3.23 -9.13 3.20
C ARG A 176 3.07 -10.62 3.41
N VAL A 177 4.17 -11.37 3.49
CA VAL A 177 4.14 -12.83 3.71
C VAL A 177 3.43 -13.19 5.03
N PRO A 178 3.73 -12.55 6.18
CA PRO A 178 3.02 -12.87 7.42
C PRO A 178 1.54 -12.47 7.37
N ALA A 179 1.17 -11.47 6.55
CA ALA A 179 -0.23 -11.05 6.42
C ALA A 179 -1.06 -12.14 5.71
N ALA A 180 -0.54 -12.66 4.60
CA ALA A 180 -1.19 -13.73 3.86
C ALA A 180 -1.33 -15.03 4.69
N LEU A 181 -0.33 -15.36 5.50
CA LEU A 181 -0.35 -16.57 6.32
C LEU A 181 -1.27 -16.47 7.55
N ASN A 182 -1.60 -15.26 8.03
CA ASN A 182 -2.42 -15.08 9.25
C ASN A 182 -3.75 -14.36 8.99
N ASN A 183 -4.25 -14.34 7.75
CA ASN A 183 -5.52 -13.71 7.38
C ASN A 183 -5.61 -12.21 7.73
N LEU A 184 -4.57 -11.44 7.43
CA LEU A 184 -4.49 -10.01 7.74
C LEU A 184 -4.30 -9.15 6.50
N VAL A 185 -4.58 -7.86 6.63
CA VAL A 185 -4.10 -6.85 5.67
C VAL A 185 -2.72 -6.40 6.08
N GLY A 186 -1.75 -6.56 5.18
CA GLY A 186 -0.37 -6.12 5.32
C GLY A 186 -0.09 -4.94 4.40
N MET A 187 0.06 -3.74 4.96
CA MET A 187 0.35 -2.52 4.19
C MET A 187 1.87 -2.25 4.19
N LYS A 188 2.47 -2.37 3.00
CA LYS A 188 3.79 -1.82 2.68
C LYS A 188 3.57 -0.52 1.92
N ALA A 189 3.63 0.59 2.65
CA ALA A 189 3.46 1.92 2.08
C ALA A 189 4.61 2.29 1.13
N THR A 190 4.39 3.23 0.22
CA THR A 190 5.41 3.86 -0.63
C THR A 190 6.67 4.14 0.18
N LYS A 191 7.84 3.79 -0.37
CA LYS A 191 9.11 3.93 0.34
C LYS A 191 9.34 5.40 0.70
N GLY A 192 9.67 5.66 1.97
CA GLY A 192 9.84 7.01 2.52
C GLY A 192 8.56 7.67 3.04
N LEU A 193 7.38 7.07 2.85
CA LEU A 193 6.12 7.67 3.26
C LEU A 193 5.88 7.57 4.78
N ILE A 194 6.31 6.45 5.37
CA ILE A 194 6.38 6.27 6.82
C ILE A 194 7.85 6.27 7.20
N SER A 195 8.22 7.18 8.11
CA SER A 195 9.61 7.33 8.55
C SER A 195 10.18 6.05 9.14
N THR A 196 11.45 5.78 8.80
CA THR A 196 12.28 4.74 9.41
C THR A 196 13.29 5.28 10.44
N ALA A 197 13.19 6.55 10.84
CA ALA A 197 14.03 7.07 11.92
C ALA A 197 13.71 6.34 13.25
N GLY A 198 14.76 5.82 13.91
CA GLY A 198 14.63 4.93 15.07
C GLY A 198 14.25 3.48 14.73
N VAL A 199 14.44 3.06 13.48
CA VAL A 199 14.34 1.66 13.06
C VAL A 199 15.74 1.12 12.79
N VAL A 200 16.08 -0.03 13.38
CA VAL A 200 17.33 -0.74 13.06
C VAL A 200 17.26 -1.20 11.60
N PRO A 201 18.16 -0.73 10.72
CA PRO A 201 18.07 -1.02 9.30
C PRO A 201 18.37 -2.49 9.00
N ALA A 202 17.69 -3.01 8.00
CA ALA A 202 18.02 -4.28 7.36
C ALA A 202 18.57 -4.02 5.95
N CYS A 203 17.90 -3.20 5.15
CA CYS A 203 18.50 -2.56 3.97
C CYS A 203 18.00 -1.12 3.93
N ARG A 204 18.77 -0.19 4.49
CA ARG A 204 18.35 1.20 4.72
C ARG A 204 17.76 1.86 3.46
N THR A 205 18.32 1.59 2.29
CA THR A 205 17.86 2.17 1.02
C THR A 205 16.51 1.63 0.52
N LEU A 206 16.02 0.53 1.11
CA LEU A 206 14.83 -0.21 0.68
C LEU A 206 13.77 -0.32 1.78
N ASP A 207 14.14 -0.19 3.04
CA ASP A 207 13.27 -0.49 4.17
C ASP A 207 12.02 0.39 4.22
N CYS A 208 10.93 -0.22 4.67
CA CYS A 208 9.67 0.45 4.94
C CYS A 208 9.14 -0.06 6.29
N VAL A 209 8.65 0.84 7.13
CA VAL A 209 7.73 0.44 8.21
C VAL A 209 6.42 -0.01 7.58
N THR A 210 5.83 -1.07 8.12
CA THR A 210 4.55 -1.63 7.65
C THR A 210 3.55 -1.73 8.78
N THR A 211 2.27 -1.85 8.44
CA THR A 211 1.21 -2.14 9.41
C THR A 211 0.52 -3.45 9.08
N PHE A 212 0.21 -4.24 10.11
CA PHE A 212 -0.79 -5.30 10.03
C PHE A 212 -2.09 -4.82 10.66
N THR A 213 -3.21 -5.07 9.98
CA THR A 213 -4.56 -4.68 10.42
C THR A 213 -5.56 -5.77 10.05
N ALA A 214 -6.71 -5.80 10.71
CA ALA A 214 -7.80 -6.68 10.31
C ALA A 214 -8.43 -6.24 8.98
N THR A 215 -8.49 -4.93 8.72
CA THR A 215 -9.16 -4.37 7.55
C THR A 215 -8.34 -3.32 6.80
N ALA A 216 -8.49 -3.26 5.47
CA ALA A 216 -7.84 -2.26 4.64
C ALA A 216 -8.30 -0.82 4.98
N ARG A 217 -9.52 -0.68 5.50
CA ARG A 217 -10.03 0.59 6.03
C ARG A 217 -9.20 1.10 7.22
N GLU A 218 -8.84 0.22 8.15
CA GLU A 218 -8.01 0.60 9.30
C GLU A 218 -6.58 0.94 8.87
N ALA A 219 -6.00 0.18 7.94
CA ALA A 219 -4.71 0.53 7.34
C ALA A 219 -4.76 1.92 6.66
N SER A 220 -5.85 2.25 5.97
CA SER A 220 -6.08 3.57 5.36
C SER A 220 -6.15 4.70 6.40
N GLN A 221 -6.87 4.48 7.50
CA GLN A 221 -6.95 5.43 8.62
C GLN A 221 -5.56 5.66 9.25
N LEU A 222 -4.81 4.59 9.53
CA LEU A 222 -3.47 4.68 10.09
C LEU A 222 -2.50 5.42 9.16
N LEU A 223 -2.56 5.14 7.85
CA LEU A 223 -1.72 5.82 6.87
C LEU A 223 -2.05 7.32 6.79
N ALA A 224 -3.34 7.69 6.77
CA ALA A 224 -3.75 9.09 6.72
C ALA A 224 -3.26 9.90 7.93
N LEU A 225 -3.20 9.26 9.09
CA LEU A 225 -2.72 9.87 10.34
C LEU A 225 -1.20 9.99 10.40
N THR A 226 -0.46 9.01 9.86
CA THR A 226 0.99 8.87 10.09
C THR A 226 1.89 9.17 8.89
N ALA A 227 1.36 9.25 7.66
CA ALA A 227 2.11 9.64 6.47
C ALA A 227 2.51 11.12 6.54
N ARG A 228 3.65 11.40 7.16
CA ARG A 228 4.19 12.75 7.41
C ARG A 228 5.68 12.76 7.08
N LEU A 229 6.13 13.82 6.40
CA LEU A 229 7.54 14.06 6.16
C LEU A 229 8.28 14.14 7.50
N ASP A 230 9.39 13.43 7.61
CA ASP A 230 10.23 13.43 8.79
C ASP A 230 11.66 13.89 8.45
N PRO A 231 12.09 15.06 8.94
CA PRO A 231 13.44 15.56 8.68
C PRO A 231 14.54 14.73 9.35
N ARG A 232 14.21 13.76 10.23
CA ARG A 232 15.18 12.82 10.82
C ARG A 232 15.48 11.61 9.94
N ASP A 233 14.73 11.40 8.87
CA ASP A 233 14.89 10.27 7.97
C ASP A 233 15.26 10.78 6.57
N GLU A 234 16.50 10.51 6.16
CA GLU A 234 17.05 10.96 4.87
C GLU A 234 16.34 10.34 3.65
N TYR A 235 15.52 9.31 3.85
CA TYR A 235 14.70 8.68 2.81
C TYR A 235 13.23 9.08 2.89
N SER A 236 12.84 9.94 3.84
CA SER A 236 11.47 10.41 3.98
C SER A 236 11.03 11.24 2.77
N ARG A 237 9.77 11.09 2.36
CA ARG A 237 9.18 11.77 1.20
C ARG A 237 7.83 12.37 1.57
N ASP A 238 7.53 13.53 1.00
CA ASP A 238 6.23 14.18 1.13
C ASP A 238 5.11 13.31 0.54
N ASN A 239 3.97 13.26 1.23
CA ASN A 239 2.78 12.60 0.72
C ASN A 239 2.00 13.56 -0.19
N PRO A 240 1.82 13.26 -1.49
CA PRO A 240 1.00 14.10 -2.35
C PRO A 240 -0.49 13.99 -1.98
N LEU A 241 -1.25 15.06 -2.24
CA LEU A 241 -2.67 15.16 -1.87
C LEU A 241 -3.60 14.15 -2.57
N TRP A 242 -3.15 13.51 -3.65
CA TRP A 242 -3.90 12.42 -4.29
C TRP A 242 -3.75 11.08 -3.56
N ASN A 243 -2.93 11.01 -2.51
CA ASN A 243 -2.67 9.83 -1.69
C ASN A 243 -2.94 10.09 -0.19
N ASP A 244 -3.74 11.12 0.12
CA ASP A 244 -4.22 11.37 1.47
C ASP A 244 -5.44 10.49 1.83
N GLY A 245 -5.93 10.56 3.07
CA GLY A 245 -7.07 9.76 3.51
C GLY A 245 -8.36 9.95 2.69
N SER A 246 -8.51 11.08 1.99
CA SER A 246 -9.67 11.34 1.14
C SER A 246 -9.55 10.70 -0.26
N ALA A 247 -8.42 10.06 -0.58
CA ALA A 247 -8.26 9.24 -1.77
C ALA A 247 -8.79 7.80 -1.57
N PHE A 248 -9.03 7.37 -0.32
CA PHE A 248 -9.70 6.11 -0.03
C PHE A 248 -11.20 6.21 -0.38
N GLY A 249 -11.73 5.19 -1.06
CA GLY A 249 -13.13 5.21 -1.51
C GLY A 249 -13.57 3.94 -2.24
N THR A 250 -14.68 4.04 -2.96
CA THR A 250 -15.13 2.98 -3.88
C THR A 250 -14.36 3.09 -5.20
N PRO A 251 -13.64 2.04 -5.65
CA PRO A 251 -12.97 2.05 -6.95
C PRO A 251 -13.97 2.27 -8.10
N ARG A 252 -13.56 3.07 -9.08
CA ARG A 252 -14.23 3.13 -10.39
C ARG A 252 -13.82 1.91 -11.23
N PRO A 253 -14.46 1.64 -12.39
CA PRO A 253 -13.92 0.66 -13.33
C PRO A 253 -12.44 0.92 -13.58
N PHE A 254 -11.61 -0.12 -13.45
CA PHE A 254 -10.17 -0.03 -13.38
C PHE A 254 -9.50 -1.17 -14.15
N ARG A 255 -8.22 -1.05 -14.48
CA ARG A 255 -7.43 -2.09 -15.14
C ARG A 255 -6.37 -2.61 -14.18
N PHE A 256 -6.24 -3.93 -14.10
CA PHE A 256 -5.21 -4.54 -13.27
C PHE A 256 -4.38 -5.56 -14.03
N GLY A 257 -3.07 -5.54 -13.79
CA GLY A 257 -2.13 -6.50 -14.37
C GLY A 257 -2.25 -7.87 -13.70
N VAL A 258 -2.20 -8.93 -14.50
CA VAL A 258 -2.12 -10.32 -14.08
C VAL A 258 -0.89 -10.96 -14.73
N PRO A 259 0.05 -11.55 -13.97
CA PRO A 259 1.21 -12.22 -14.54
C PRO A 259 0.82 -13.30 -15.55
N ARG A 260 1.60 -13.44 -16.63
CA ARG A 260 1.47 -14.57 -17.57
C ARG A 260 1.62 -15.90 -16.83
N ALA A 261 0.96 -16.94 -17.34
CA ALA A 261 1.01 -18.28 -16.74
C ALA A 261 2.43 -18.81 -16.52
N GLN A 262 3.37 -18.53 -17.42
CA GLN A 262 4.77 -18.97 -17.30
C GLN A 262 5.57 -18.24 -16.20
N ASP A 263 5.10 -17.06 -15.79
CA ASP A 263 5.72 -16.25 -14.75
C ASP A 263 5.10 -16.56 -13.36
N LEU A 264 4.10 -17.45 -13.30
CA LEU A 264 3.46 -17.91 -12.07
C LEU A 264 4.13 -19.20 -11.56
N ALA A 265 4.86 -19.09 -10.45
CA ALA A 265 5.40 -20.23 -9.72
C ALA A 265 4.57 -20.53 -8.47
N PHE A 266 4.01 -21.75 -8.41
CA PHE A 266 3.29 -22.29 -7.25
C PHE A 266 4.04 -23.44 -6.55
N PHE A 267 5.25 -23.77 -7.03
CA PHE A 267 6.16 -24.73 -6.39
C PHE A 267 5.52 -26.08 -6.00
N GLY A 268 4.62 -26.59 -6.84
CA GLY A 268 3.90 -27.85 -6.61
C GLY A 268 2.60 -27.74 -5.79
N CYS A 269 2.19 -26.53 -5.40
CA CYS A 269 0.89 -26.30 -4.77
C CYS A 269 -0.24 -26.37 -5.81
N ALA A 270 -1.09 -27.39 -5.70
CA ALA A 270 -2.22 -27.60 -6.61
C ALA A 270 -3.37 -26.62 -6.40
N GLU A 271 -3.58 -26.14 -5.16
CA GLU A 271 -4.66 -25.20 -4.83
C GLU A 271 -4.33 -23.74 -5.18
N GLY A 272 -3.04 -23.39 -5.19
CA GLY A 272 -2.58 -22.01 -5.43
C GLY A 272 -3.10 -21.39 -6.73
N PRO A 273 -3.01 -22.08 -7.90
CA PRO A 273 -3.58 -21.59 -9.16
C PRO A 273 -5.08 -21.31 -9.08
N VAL A 274 -5.85 -22.16 -8.38
CA VAL A 274 -7.31 -22.00 -8.23
C VAL A 274 -7.61 -20.78 -7.36
N LEU A 275 -6.99 -20.68 -6.18
CA LEU A 275 -7.19 -19.56 -5.26
C LEU A 275 -6.78 -18.22 -5.86
N PHE A 276 -5.73 -18.20 -6.69
CA PHE A 276 -5.34 -17.00 -7.44
C PHE A 276 -6.36 -16.65 -8.54
N GLY A 277 -6.85 -17.65 -9.27
CA GLY A 277 -7.93 -17.48 -10.24
C GLY A 277 -9.19 -16.88 -9.61
N ASP A 278 -9.60 -17.38 -8.44
CA ASP A 278 -10.75 -16.87 -7.70
C ASP A 278 -10.56 -15.41 -7.28
N ALA A 279 -9.35 -15.01 -6.87
CA ALA A 279 -9.04 -13.61 -6.55
C ALA A 279 -9.13 -12.69 -7.78
N ILE A 280 -8.72 -13.17 -8.96
CA ILE A 280 -8.89 -12.43 -10.22
C ILE A 280 -10.38 -12.24 -10.54
N GLU A 281 -11.21 -13.27 -10.35
CA GLU A 281 -12.66 -13.16 -10.55
C GLU A 281 -13.34 -12.24 -9.51
N GLN A 282 -12.83 -12.20 -8.27
CA GLN A 282 -13.26 -11.21 -7.27
C GLN A 282 -12.96 -9.78 -7.73
N LEU A 283 -11.76 -9.52 -8.26
CA LEU A 283 -11.37 -8.22 -8.81
C LEU A 283 -12.23 -7.81 -10.02
N LYS A 284 -12.54 -8.75 -10.91
CA LYS A 284 -13.45 -8.50 -12.04
C LYS A 284 -14.84 -8.09 -11.58
N ARG A 285 -15.38 -8.75 -10.55
CA ARG A 285 -16.67 -8.37 -9.93
C ARG A 285 -16.65 -6.99 -9.26
N LEU A 286 -15.48 -6.45 -8.89
CA LEU A 286 -15.33 -5.06 -8.43
C LEU A 286 -15.31 -4.03 -9.57
N GLY A 287 -15.43 -4.46 -10.83
CA GLY A 287 -15.31 -3.59 -12.00
C GLY A 287 -13.88 -3.53 -12.56
N GLY A 288 -13.02 -4.48 -12.19
CA GLY A 288 -11.67 -4.59 -12.73
C GLY A 288 -11.62 -5.30 -14.09
N GLU A 289 -10.80 -4.81 -15.00
CA GLU A 289 -10.42 -5.48 -16.23
C GLU A 289 -9.03 -6.10 -16.07
N ALA A 290 -8.95 -7.42 -16.18
CA ALA A 290 -7.68 -8.14 -16.12
C ALA A 290 -6.89 -7.95 -17.42
N VAL A 291 -5.62 -7.54 -17.30
CA VAL A 291 -4.70 -7.33 -18.41
C VAL A 291 -3.46 -8.19 -18.18
N GLU A 292 -3.08 -8.98 -19.17
CA GLU A 292 -1.87 -9.81 -19.08
C GLU A 292 -0.62 -8.93 -18.93
N LEU A 293 0.28 -9.31 -18.01
CA LEU A 293 1.51 -8.60 -17.67
C LEU A 293 2.71 -9.56 -17.72
N ASP A 294 3.79 -9.14 -18.38
CA ASP A 294 5.08 -9.80 -18.30
C ASP A 294 5.78 -9.48 -16.97
N LEU A 295 5.90 -10.48 -16.09
CA LEU A 295 6.53 -10.31 -14.78
C LEU A 295 8.06 -10.53 -14.82
N THR A 296 8.63 -10.98 -15.94
CA THR A 296 10.07 -11.29 -16.09
C THR A 296 11.01 -10.17 -15.62
N PRO A 297 10.84 -8.89 -16.02
CA PRO A 297 11.75 -7.83 -15.56
C PRO A 297 11.62 -7.55 -14.05
N PHE A 298 10.43 -7.76 -13.47
CA PHE A 298 10.22 -7.65 -12.03
C PHE A 298 10.94 -8.80 -11.30
N LEU A 299 10.82 -10.03 -11.79
CA LEU A 299 11.51 -11.20 -11.24
C LEU A 299 13.04 -11.12 -11.40
N GLU A 300 13.54 -10.46 -12.43
CA GLU A 300 14.96 -10.14 -12.54
C GLU A 300 15.39 -9.12 -11.49
N ALA A 301 14.61 -8.06 -11.28
CA ALA A 301 14.89 -7.10 -10.20
C ALA A 301 14.86 -7.78 -8.83
N ALA A 302 13.93 -8.71 -8.58
CA ALA A 302 13.89 -9.52 -7.37
C ALA A 302 15.18 -10.33 -7.14
N ARG A 303 15.76 -10.92 -8.20
CA ARG A 303 17.02 -11.67 -8.10
C ARG A 303 18.19 -10.79 -7.71
N LEU A 304 18.23 -9.55 -8.20
CA LEU A 304 19.28 -8.58 -7.83
C LEU A 304 19.35 -8.33 -6.31
N LEU A 305 18.25 -8.50 -5.57
CA LEU A 305 18.27 -8.32 -4.11
C LEU A 305 19.26 -9.26 -3.40
N TYR A 306 19.32 -10.52 -3.82
CA TYR A 306 20.14 -11.56 -3.18
C TYR A 306 21.41 -11.91 -3.98
N GLU A 307 21.36 -11.81 -5.31
CA GLU A 307 22.53 -12.03 -6.19
C GLU A 307 23.40 -10.77 -6.32
N GLY A 308 22.82 -9.60 -6.04
CA GLY A 308 23.48 -8.31 -6.12
C GLY A 308 24.00 -7.79 -4.77
N PRO A 309 24.34 -6.49 -4.71
CA PRO A 309 25.09 -5.89 -3.60
C PRO A 309 24.26 -5.63 -2.33
N TRP A 310 22.93 -5.70 -2.37
CA TRP A 310 22.08 -5.25 -1.26
C TRP A 310 22.23 -6.06 0.04
N VAL A 311 22.77 -7.28 -0.04
CA VAL A 311 23.19 -8.04 1.14
C VAL A 311 24.24 -7.28 1.97
N ALA A 312 25.02 -6.39 1.35
CA ALA A 312 26.00 -5.55 2.04
C ALA A 312 25.35 -4.51 2.97
N GLU A 313 24.12 -4.06 2.71
CA GLU A 313 23.41 -3.17 3.65
C GLU A 313 22.98 -3.89 4.93
N ARG A 314 22.70 -5.21 4.86
CA ARG A 314 22.45 -6.02 6.06
C ARG A 314 23.75 -6.22 6.84
N TYR A 315 24.83 -6.49 6.10
CA TYR A 315 26.16 -6.66 6.69
C TYR A 315 26.68 -5.38 7.35
N SER A 316 26.33 -4.19 6.87
CA SER A 316 26.76 -2.94 7.53
C SER A 316 26.15 -2.75 8.93
N VAL A 317 25.15 -3.55 9.30
CA VAL A 317 24.52 -3.54 10.63
C VAL A 317 25.00 -4.72 11.48
N ALA A 318 24.99 -5.93 10.93
CA ALA A 318 25.32 -7.14 11.68
C ALA A 318 26.81 -7.54 11.60
N GLY A 319 27.60 -6.98 10.68
CA GLY A 319 28.94 -7.45 10.32
C GLY A 319 29.95 -7.38 11.47
N GLU A 320 30.00 -6.25 12.18
CA GLU A 320 30.90 -6.10 13.33
C GLU A 320 30.60 -7.15 14.43
N LEU A 321 29.32 -7.36 14.73
CA LEU A 321 28.90 -8.38 15.69
C LEU A 321 29.21 -9.80 15.19
N MET A 322 29.02 -10.06 13.90
CA MET A 322 29.38 -11.35 13.30
C MET A 322 30.88 -11.65 13.38
N GLU A 323 31.74 -10.64 13.27
CA GLU A 323 33.19 -10.78 13.39
C GLU A 323 33.65 -10.97 14.84
N GLN A 324 33.08 -10.19 15.78
CA GLN A 324 33.48 -10.21 17.19
C GLN A 324 32.85 -11.35 17.99
N ASN A 325 31.60 -11.69 17.70
CA ASN A 325 30.82 -12.72 18.39
C ASN A 325 29.93 -13.49 17.40
N PRO A 326 30.53 -14.35 16.55
CA PRO A 326 29.80 -15.06 15.50
C PRO A 326 28.62 -15.87 16.04
N GLU A 327 28.73 -16.49 17.22
CA GLU A 327 27.67 -17.32 17.79
C GLU A 327 26.43 -16.54 18.25
N ALA A 328 26.51 -15.20 18.35
CA ALA A 328 25.32 -14.37 18.58
C ALA A 328 24.40 -14.28 17.35
N VAL A 329 24.93 -14.54 16.15
CA VAL A 329 24.20 -14.46 14.88
C VAL A 329 23.88 -15.86 14.38
N LEU A 330 22.61 -16.15 14.11
CA LEU A 330 22.17 -17.50 13.73
C LEU A 330 22.93 -18.02 12.49
N PRO A 331 23.30 -19.32 12.43
CA PRO A 331 24.10 -19.87 11.34
C PRO A 331 23.56 -19.59 9.93
N VAL A 332 22.23 -19.66 9.75
CA VAL A 332 21.58 -19.35 8.46
C VAL A 332 21.75 -17.87 8.07
N ILE A 333 21.74 -16.96 9.03
CA ILE A 333 21.94 -15.52 8.79
C ILE A 333 23.40 -15.27 8.44
N ARG A 334 24.35 -15.89 9.17
CA ARG A 334 25.77 -15.82 8.83
C ARG A 334 26.03 -16.31 7.41
N ALA A 335 25.43 -17.44 7.02
CA ALA A 335 25.58 -18.01 5.68
C ALA A 335 25.04 -17.08 4.57
N VAL A 336 23.91 -16.41 4.81
CA VAL A 336 23.33 -15.42 3.88
C VAL A 336 24.26 -14.21 3.74
N LEU A 337 24.82 -13.72 4.85
CA LEU A 337 25.63 -12.50 4.88
C LEU A 337 27.10 -12.72 4.52
N ALA A 338 27.60 -13.96 4.52
CA ALA A 338 29.01 -14.30 4.28
C ALA A 338 29.58 -13.79 2.95
N LYS A 339 28.73 -13.55 1.94
CA LYS A 339 29.16 -13.04 0.63
C LYS A 339 29.31 -11.52 0.60
N ALA A 340 28.74 -10.81 1.56
CA ALA A 340 28.71 -9.35 1.58
C ALA A 340 30.10 -8.68 1.54
N PRO A 341 31.13 -9.14 2.28
CA PRO A 341 32.46 -8.52 2.26
C PRO A 341 33.15 -8.57 0.89
N ALA A 342 32.75 -9.51 0.01
CA ALA A 342 33.30 -9.65 -1.34
C ALA A 342 32.64 -8.71 -2.37
N VAL A 343 31.60 -7.97 -1.98
CA VAL A 343 30.90 -7.04 -2.87
C VAL A 343 31.75 -5.79 -3.08
N SER A 344 32.18 -5.57 -4.32
CA SER A 344 32.95 -4.38 -4.72
C SER A 344 32.05 -3.19 -5.06
N GLY A 345 32.64 -1.98 -5.01
CA GLY A 345 31.96 -0.77 -5.49
C GLY A 345 31.55 -0.86 -6.97
N VAL A 346 32.37 -1.50 -7.82
CA VAL A 346 32.05 -1.70 -9.25
C VAL A 346 30.83 -2.60 -9.44
N GLN A 347 30.74 -3.71 -8.71
CA GLN A 347 29.55 -4.58 -8.73
C GLN A 347 28.31 -3.82 -8.25
N THR A 348 28.48 -2.99 -7.20
CA THR A 348 27.39 -2.18 -6.65
C THR A 348 26.81 -1.23 -7.70
N PHE A 349 27.64 -0.42 -8.34
CA PHE A 349 27.16 0.51 -9.36
C PHE A 349 26.58 -0.18 -10.60
N ARG A 350 27.17 -1.32 -11.04
CA ARG A 350 26.60 -2.11 -12.14
C ARG A 350 25.20 -2.64 -11.82
N ALA A 351 25.00 -3.12 -10.60
CA ALA A 351 23.68 -3.58 -10.16
C ALA A 351 22.67 -2.43 -10.09
N GLN A 352 23.09 -1.24 -9.63
CA GLN A 352 22.24 -0.05 -9.65
C GLN A 352 21.85 0.36 -11.09
N TYR A 353 22.78 0.34 -12.04
CA TYR A 353 22.47 0.62 -13.45
C TYR A 353 21.50 -0.40 -14.02
N ARG A 354 21.67 -1.69 -13.71
CA ARG A 354 20.75 -2.73 -14.15
C ARG A 354 19.37 -2.54 -13.53
N LEU A 355 19.29 -2.23 -12.24
CA LEU A 355 18.02 -1.97 -11.57
C LEU A 355 17.29 -0.77 -12.19
N GLN A 356 18.02 0.30 -12.53
CA GLN A 356 17.42 1.46 -13.18
C GLN A 356 16.87 1.12 -14.58
N ALA A 357 17.58 0.30 -15.35
CA ALA A 357 17.09 -0.19 -16.64
C ALA A 357 15.82 -1.06 -16.48
N LEU A 358 15.80 -1.94 -15.47
CA LEU A 358 14.62 -2.76 -15.15
C LEU A 358 13.44 -1.91 -14.70
N LYS A 359 13.68 -0.87 -13.89
CA LYS A 359 12.65 0.07 -13.47
C LYS A 359 11.97 0.75 -14.65
N ALA A 360 12.72 1.23 -15.64
CA ALA A 360 12.13 1.82 -16.85
C ALA A 360 11.23 0.83 -17.62
N LEU A 361 11.62 -0.45 -17.69
CA LEU A 361 10.80 -1.49 -18.33
C LEU A 361 9.52 -1.78 -17.52
N CYS A 362 9.66 -1.89 -16.20
CA CYS A 362 8.55 -2.20 -15.30
C CYS A 362 7.54 -1.03 -15.24
N ASP A 363 8.01 0.22 -15.13
CA ASP A 363 7.16 1.41 -15.10
C ASP A 363 6.36 1.52 -16.41
N LYS A 364 6.98 1.21 -17.57
CA LYS A 364 6.28 1.15 -18.86
C LYS A 364 5.20 0.06 -18.90
N ALA A 365 5.45 -1.09 -18.28
CA ALA A 365 4.46 -2.17 -18.20
C ALA A 365 3.24 -1.78 -17.34
N LEU A 366 3.41 -0.83 -16.40
CA LEU A 366 2.34 -0.31 -15.52
C LEU A 366 1.57 0.89 -16.11
N GLU A 367 2.00 1.47 -17.22
CA GLU A 367 1.49 2.77 -17.72
C GLU A 367 -0.04 2.79 -17.93
N ASN A 368 -0.61 1.66 -18.37
CA ASN A 368 -2.04 1.48 -18.65
C ASN A 368 -2.80 0.70 -17.57
N LEU A 369 -2.19 0.53 -16.40
CA LEU A 369 -2.72 -0.25 -15.29
C LEU A 369 -2.88 0.63 -14.05
N ASP A 370 -3.97 0.42 -13.33
CA ASP A 370 -4.20 1.08 -12.04
C ASP A 370 -3.42 0.35 -10.93
N CYS A 371 -3.32 -0.98 -11.01
CA CYS A 371 -2.50 -1.82 -10.14
C CYS A 371 -2.13 -3.14 -10.82
N VAL A 372 -1.39 -3.99 -10.12
CA VAL A 372 -1.08 -5.37 -10.51
C VAL A 372 -1.41 -6.28 -9.33
N VAL A 373 -1.94 -7.46 -9.61
CA VAL A 373 -2.21 -8.49 -8.60
C VAL A 373 -1.26 -9.68 -8.78
N THR A 374 -0.64 -10.14 -7.69
CA THR A 374 0.14 -11.39 -7.64
C THR A 374 -0.34 -12.24 -6.47
N PRO A 375 -0.09 -13.56 -6.46
CA PRO A 375 -0.10 -14.30 -5.20
C PRO A 375 0.81 -13.59 -4.20
N THR A 376 0.46 -13.58 -2.91
CA THR A 376 1.40 -13.07 -1.90
C THR A 376 2.56 -14.03 -1.70
N ILE A 377 2.28 -15.34 -1.75
CA ILE A 377 3.26 -16.44 -1.71
C ILE A 377 2.93 -17.46 -2.80
N GLY A 378 3.93 -18.18 -3.31
CA GLY A 378 3.70 -19.26 -4.28
C GLY A 378 3.08 -20.50 -3.65
N ARG A 379 3.45 -20.80 -2.41
CA ARG A 379 2.84 -21.85 -1.59
C ARG A 379 3.13 -21.60 -0.10
N PRO A 380 2.34 -22.13 0.83
CA PRO A 380 2.78 -22.29 2.20
C PRO A 380 3.93 -23.32 2.28
N VAL A 381 4.78 -23.14 3.28
CA VAL A 381 5.92 -24.02 3.59
C VAL A 381 5.80 -24.40 5.05
N THR A 382 5.93 -25.68 5.38
CA THR A 382 5.88 -26.16 6.78
C THR A 382 7.18 -25.85 7.54
N LEU A 383 7.11 -25.86 8.88
CA LEU A 383 8.31 -25.74 9.72
C LEU A 383 9.31 -26.88 9.48
N ALA A 384 8.83 -28.09 9.19
CA ALA A 384 9.68 -29.23 8.87
C ALA A 384 10.45 -29.03 7.55
N GLU A 385 9.79 -28.53 6.51
CA GLU A 385 10.46 -28.19 5.25
C GLU A 385 11.50 -27.07 5.42
N LEU A 386 11.21 -26.07 6.25
CA LEU A 386 12.17 -25.01 6.58
C LEU A 386 13.38 -25.53 7.36
N ALA A 387 13.18 -26.49 8.26
CA ALA A 387 14.30 -27.11 8.98
C ALA A 387 15.19 -27.92 8.02
N ALA A 388 14.59 -28.61 7.05
CA ALA A 388 15.33 -29.38 6.05
C ALA A 388 16.05 -28.49 5.03
N GLU A 389 15.39 -27.45 4.51
CA GLU A 389 15.89 -26.60 3.42
C GLU A 389 15.70 -25.09 3.72
N PRO A 390 16.42 -24.54 4.71
CA PRO A 390 16.11 -23.23 5.30
C PRO A 390 16.31 -22.04 4.36
N VAL A 391 17.16 -22.16 3.33
CA VAL A 391 17.42 -21.10 2.37
C VAL A 391 16.46 -21.19 1.19
N GLN A 392 16.37 -22.36 0.54
CA GLN A 392 15.52 -22.55 -0.64
C GLN A 392 14.05 -22.26 -0.32
N ARG A 393 13.53 -22.81 0.78
CA ARG A 393 12.12 -22.64 1.14
C ARG A 393 11.77 -21.22 1.54
N ASN A 394 12.71 -20.49 2.14
CA ASN A 394 12.55 -19.07 2.38
C ASN A 394 12.50 -18.28 1.06
N SER A 395 13.30 -18.65 0.06
CA SER A 395 13.29 -18.00 -1.26
C SER A 395 11.96 -18.23 -2.00
N GLU A 396 11.34 -19.40 -1.86
CA GLU A 396 10.00 -19.70 -2.42
C GLU A 396 8.92 -18.72 -1.88
N LEU A 397 8.97 -18.37 -0.59
CA LEU A 397 8.09 -17.37 0.02
C LEU A 397 8.33 -15.94 -0.52
N GLY A 398 9.54 -15.66 -1.04
CA GLY A 398 9.95 -14.35 -1.53
C GLY A 398 9.68 -14.09 -3.02
N TYR A 399 9.24 -15.10 -3.76
CA TYR A 399 9.17 -15.05 -5.23
C TYR A 399 8.40 -13.84 -5.77
N TYR A 400 7.26 -13.51 -5.15
CA TYR A 400 6.40 -12.39 -5.58
C TYR A 400 6.65 -11.07 -4.84
N THR A 401 7.56 -11.01 -3.87
CA THR A 401 7.65 -9.88 -2.93
C THR A 401 8.96 -9.08 -3.04
N ASN A 402 10.05 -9.72 -3.47
CA ASN A 402 11.41 -9.17 -3.41
C ASN A 402 11.67 -7.93 -4.31
N PHE A 403 10.86 -7.66 -5.33
CA PHE A 403 11.13 -6.57 -6.30
C PHE A 403 10.53 -5.22 -5.91
N MET A 404 9.47 -5.18 -5.10
CA MET A 404 8.62 -4.00 -4.97
C MET A 404 9.37 -2.79 -4.38
N ASN A 405 10.22 -3.00 -3.38
CA ASN A 405 10.98 -1.91 -2.75
C ASN A 405 12.14 -1.44 -3.64
N LEU A 406 12.78 -2.36 -4.37
CA LEU A 406 13.83 -2.06 -5.35
C LEU A 406 13.29 -1.17 -6.48
N LEU A 407 12.05 -1.42 -6.91
CA LEU A 407 11.40 -0.71 -8.02
C LEU A 407 10.54 0.48 -7.58
N ASP A 408 10.54 0.82 -6.27
CA ASP A 408 9.77 1.92 -5.67
C ASP A 408 8.24 1.79 -5.87
N TYR A 409 7.70 0.61 -5.56
CA TYR A 409 6.26 0.34 -5.58
C TYR A 409 5.65 0.29 -4.18
N ALA A 410 4.39 0.74 -4.10
CA ALA A 410 3.51 0.51 -2.95
C ALA A 410 2.85 -0.87 -3.06
N ALA A 411 2.54 -1.52 -1.94
CA ALA A 411 1.96 -2.85 -1.94
C ALA A 411 1.07 -3.16 -0.74
N ILE A 412 -0.08 -3.78 -1.01
CA ILE A 412 -1.08 -4.20 -0.01
C ILE A 412 -1.29 -5.71 -0.16
N ALA A 413 -0.85 -6.49 0.82
CA ALA A 413 -1.26 -7.88 0.96
C ALA A 413 -2.66 -7.92 1.57
N VAL A 414 -3.57 -8.68 0.97
CA VAL A 414 -4.97 -8.79 1.39
C VAL A 414 -5.42 -10.26 1.33
N PRO A 415 -6.19 -10.74 2.33
CA PRO A 415 -6.76 -12.08 2.27
C PRO A 415 -7.70 -12.24 1.08
N SER A 416 -7.64 -13.40 0.41
CA SER A 416 -8.47 -13.69 -0.77
C SER A 416 -9.18 -15.04 -0.71
N GLY A 417 -8.86 -15.88 0.27
CA GLY A 417 -9.47 -17.20 0.47
C GLY A 417 -8.76 -18.01 1.54
N PHE A 418 -9.11 -19.30 1.59
CA PHE A 418 -8.50 -20.29 2.48
C PHE A 418 -8.18 -21.55 1.68
N MET A 419 -7.08 -22.21 2.04
CA MET A 419 -6.75 -23.53 1.53
C MET A 419 -7.65 -24.60 2.17
N GLY A 420 -7.71 -25.79 1.57
CA GLY A 420 -8.55 -26.89 2.03
C GLY A 420 -8.23 -27.38 3.45
N ASN A 421 -7.01 -27.16 3.94
CA ASN A 421 -6.61 -27.45 5.32
C ASN A 421 -6.95 -26.31 6.32
N GLY A 422 -7.56 -25.22 5.86
CA GLY A 422 -7.91 -24.06 6.67
C GLY A 422 -6.84 -22.98 6.77
N LEU A 423 -5.66 -23.13 6.15
CA LEU A 423 -4.68 -22.05 6.10
C LEU A 423 -5.23 -20.83 5.36
N PRO A 424 -5.00 -19.61 5.89
CA PRO A 424 -5.26 -18.40 5.14
C PRO A 424 -4.44 -18.31 3.85
N TRP A 425 -5.05 -17.73 2.82
CA TRP A 425 -4.42 -17.43 1.55
C TRP A 425 -4.72 -15.99 1.13
N GLY A 426 -3.80 -15.36 0.39
CA GLY A 426 -3.95 -13.98 -0.02
C GLY A 426 -3.21 -13.62 -1.30
N VAL A 427 -3.56 -12.43 -1.79
CA VAL A 427 -2.92 -11.78 -2.94
C VAL A 427 -2.31 -10.46 -2.50
N THR A 428 -1.28 -10.02 -3.23
CA THR A 428 -0.70 -8.70 -3.07
C THR A 428 -1.11 -7.83 -4.25
N LEU A 429 -1.74 -6.70 -3.95
CA LEU A 429 -1.95 -5.61 -4.89
C LEU A 429 -0.76 -4.67 -4.83
N PHE A 430 -0.05 -4.45 -5.93
CA PHE A 430 1.02 -3.45 -6.00
C PHE A 430 0.77 -2.42 -7.10
N GLY A 431 1.35 -1.24 -6.91
CA GLY A 431 1.17 -0.13 -7.83
C GLY A 431 2.30 0.90 -7.71
N ARG A 432 2.21 1.94 -8.53
CA ARG A 432 3.15 3.06 -8.51
C ARG A 432 3.24 3.68 -7.12
N ALA A 433 4.39 4.28 -6.81
CA ALA A 433 4.55 5.11 -5.63
C ALA A 433 3.40 6.13 -5.52
N PHE A 434 2.93 6.36 -4.29
CA PHE A 434 1.85 7.27 -3.93
C PHE A 434 0.47 6.89 -4.49
N THR A 435 0.21 5.59 -4.59
CA THR A 435 -1.14 5.05 -4.87
C THR A 435 -1.65 4.17 -3.72
N ASP A 436 -1.05 4.28 -2.54
CA ASP A 436 -1.32 3.49 -1.35
C ASP A 436 -2.81 3.47 -0.97
N GLN A 437 -3.44 4.66 -0.90
CA GLN A 437 -4.85 4.80 -0.53
C GLN A 437 -5.79 4.20 -1.59
N TYR A 438 -5.39 4.26 -2.86
CA TYR A 438 -6.10 3.60 -3.95
C TYR A 438 -5.99 2.08 -3.85
N LEU A 439 -4.80 1.53 -3.60
CA LEU A 439 -4.60 0.09 -3.42
C LEU A 439 -5.40 -0.42 -2.22
N LEU A 440 -5.45 0.34 -1.11
CA LEU A 440 -6.28 0.04 0.05
C LEU A 440 -7.78 0.07 -0.29
N SER A 441 -8.22 0.93 -1.19
CA SER A 441 -9.61 0.96 -1.68
C SER A 441 -9.98 -0.32 -2.43
N VAL A 442 -9.08 -0.82 -3.28
CA VAL A 442 -9.28 -2.10 -4.00
C VAL A 442 -9.26 -3.27 -3.03
N ALA A 443 -8.31 -3.29 -2.08
CA ALA A 443 -8.25 -4.31 -1.02
C ALA A 443 -9.52 -4.32 -0.15
N HIS A 444 -10.05 -3.16 0.22
CA HIS A 444 -11.32 -3.03 0.94
C HIS A 444 -12.49 -3.60 0.15
N GLY A 445 -12.53 -3.33 -1.16
CA GLY A 445 -13.51 -3.93 -2.07
C GLY A 445 -13.46 -5.46 -2.05
N LEU A 446 -12.26 -6.05 -2.08
CA LEU A 446 -12.07 -7.50 -2.01
C LEU A 446 -12.56 -8.09 -0.69
N GLN A 447 -12.16 -7.50 0.45
CA GLN A 447 -12.60 -7.97 1.77
C GLN A 447 -14.12 -7.92 1.93
N ARG A 448 -14.80 -6.90 1.38
CA ARG A 448 -16.26 -6.78 1.44
C ARG A 448 -16.98 -7.88 0.67
N GLN A 449 -16.39 -8.43 -0.39
CA GLN A 449 -16.97 -9.58 -1.10
C GLN A 449 -16.89 -10.89 -0.30
N GLN A 450 -16.04 -10.95 0.72
CA GLN A 450 -15.84 -12.12 1.58
C GLN A 450 -16.73 -12.10 2.83
N GLY A 451 -17.73 -11.21 2.88
CA GLY A 451 -18.70 -11.14 3.98
C GLY A 451 -18.20 -10.38 5.22
N LEU A 452 -17.06 -9.69 5.14
CA LEU A 452 -16.57 -8.87 6.24
C LEU A 452 -17.48 -7.64 6.43
N ALA A 453 -18.11 -7.54 7.60
CA ALA A 453 -19.03 -6.46 7.96
C ALA A 453 -18.27 -5.13 8.18
N THR A 454 -17.88 -4.47 7.09
CA THR A 454 -17.23 -3.17 7.09
C THR A 454 -18.07 -2.14 6.31
N PRO A 455 -18.15 -0.88 6.77
CA PRO A 455 -18.96 0.12 6.08
C PRO A 455 -18.47 0.40 4.66
N ALA A 456 -19.42 0.59 3.74
CA ALA A 456 -19.11 1.06 2.40
C ALA A 456 -18.51 2.48 2.45
N PRO A 457 -17.46 2.79 1.68
CA PRO A 457 -17.00 4.16 1.54
C PRO A 457 -18.07 5.03 0.88
N THR A 458 -18.20 6.28 1.33
CA THR A 458 -19.13 7.28 0.74
C THR A 458 -18.49 8.09 -0.39
N THR A 459 -17.17 7.99 -0.53
CA THR A 459 -16.36 8.68 -1.53
C THR A 459 -15.93 7.73 -2.63
N VAL A 460 -15.51 8.30 -3.76
CA VAL A 460 -14.89 7.55 -4.85
C VAL A 460 -13.39 7.50 -4.64
N ALA A 461 -12.78 6.34 -4.87
CA ALA A 461 -11.33 6.18 -4.75
C ALA A 461 -10.61 7.05 -5.80
N ARG A 462 -9.47 7.62 -5.43
CA ARG A 462 -8.64 8.44 -6.31
C ARG A 462 -7.21 7.90 -6.31
N ASN A 463 -6.50 8.11 -7.40
CA ASN A 463 -5.10 7.73 -7.57
C ASN A 463 -4.29 8.91 -8.14
N ASP A 464 -3.12 8.63 -8.71
CA ASP A 464 -2.22 9.58 -9.34
C ASP A 464 -2.76 10.20 -10.64
N ARG A 465 -3.99 9.89 -11.06
CA ARG A 465 -4.64 10.40 -12.27
C ARG A 465 -5.89 11.23 -11.97
N ALA A 466 -6.09 12.29 -12.76
CA ALA A 466 -7.27 13.15 -12.73
C ALA A 466 -8.09 12.98 -14.02
N ARG A 467 -9.42 12.91 -13.88
CA ARG A 467 -10.36 12.88 -15.02
C ARG A 467 -10.62 14.28 -15.56
N LEU A 468 -10.64 14.38 -16.89
CA LEU A 468 -10.84 15.60 -17.66
C LEU A 468 -11.84 15.34 -18.79
N VAL A 469 -12.92 16.13 -18.84
CA VAL A 469 -13.90 16.11 -19.93
C VAL A 469 -13.49 17.10 -21.01
N VAL A 470 -13.41 16.62 -22.24
CA VAL A 470 -13.10 17.44 -23.42
C VAL A 470 -14.24 17.38 -24.44
N CYS A 471 -14.58 18.53 -25.02
CA CYS A 471 -15.73 18.69 -25.93
C CYS A 471 -15.36 19.37 -27.26
N GLY A 472 -14.07 19.53 -27.54
CA GLY A 472 -13.57 20.40 -28.62
C GLY A 472 -12.27 19.95 -29.27
N ALA A 473 -11.35 20.87 -29.52
CA ALA A 473 -10.11 20.61 -30.24
C ALA A 473 -9.20 19.54 -29.61
N HIS A 474 -9.44 19.18 -28.34
CA HIS A 474 -8.72 18.11 -27.62
C HIS A 474 -9.33 16.72 -27.75
N LEU A 475 -10.50 16.57 -28.40
CA LEU A 475 -11.07 15.25 -28.74
C LEU A 475 -10.07 14.42 -29.57
N ASP A 476 -10.11 13.10 -29.46
CA ASP A 476 -9.12 12.21 -30.06
C ASP A 476 -8.93 12.46 -31.57
N GLY A 477 -7.67 12.58 -31.99
CA GLY A 477 -7.32 12.87 -33.39
C GLY A 477 -7.63 14.30 -33.87
N LEU A 478 -8.10 15.20 -33.00
CA LEU A 478 -8.26 16.63 -33.34
C LEU A 478 -7.01 17.46 -32.98
N ALA A 479 -7.00 18.71 -33.45
CA ALA A 479 -5.82 19.58 -33.56
C ALA A 479 -5.01 19.78 -32.27
N LEU A 480 -5.63 19.68 -31.09
CA LEU A 480 -4.98 19.90 -29.79
C LEU A 480 -4.90 18.63 -28.92
N ASN A 481 -5.36 17.47 -29.41
CA ASN A 481 -5.32 16.23 -28.64
C ASN A 481 -3.88 15.81 -28.26
N TRP A 482 -2.89 16.18 -29.07
CA TRP A 482 -1.47 15.97 -28.76
C TRP A 482 -1.06 16.55 -27.41
N GLN A 483 -1.72 17.61 -26.91
CA GLN A 483 -1.43 18.19 -25.60
C GLN A 483 -1.79 17.26 -24.45
N LEU A 484 -2.84 16.43 -24.61
CA LEU A 484 -3.20 15.39 -23.64
C LEU A 484 -2.20 14.22 -23.76
N LYS A 485 -1.96 13.74 -24.98
CA LYS A 485 -1.07 12.59 -25.23
C LYS A 485 0.38 12.84 -24.79
N GLN A 486 0.91 14.03 -25.04
CA GLN A 486 2.27 14.40 -24.61
C GLN A 486 2.44 14.36 -23.08
N ARG A 487 1.35 14.57 -22.33
CA ARG A 487 1.32 14.50 -20.86
C ARG A 487 0.94 13.09 -20.36
N GLY A 488 1.02 12.07 -21.20
CA GLY A 488 0.61 10.71 -20.82
C GLY A 488 -0.89 10.57 -20.57
N GLY A 489 -1.71 11.41 -21.22
CA GLY A 489 -3.15 11.36 -21.15
C GLY A 489 -3.70 10.08 -21.79
N ARG A 490 -4.66 9.45 -21.13
CA ARG A 490 -5.31 8.22 -21.57
C ARG A 490 -6.80 8.47 -21.81
N TRP A 491 -7.29 7.99 -22.94
CA TRP A 491 -8.72 7.98 -23.23
C TRP A 491 -9.44 6.96 -22.32
N VAL A 492 -10.57 7.36 -21.72
CA VAL A 492 -11.38 6.52 -20.84
C VAL A 492 -12.67 6.10 -21.53
N GLU A 493 -13.45 7.07 -22.00
CA GLU A 493 -14.75 6.82 -22.62
C GLU A 493 -15.19 7.97 -23.53
N THR A 494 -16.05 7.66 -24.48
CA THR A 494 -16.82 8.63 -25.28
C THR A 494 -18.26 8.58 -24.80
N THR A 495 -18.80 9.73 -24.41
CA THR A 495 -20.12 9.84 -23.79
C THR A 495 -20.76 11.20 -24.12
N PHE A 496 -21.78 11.60 -23.36
CA PHE A 496 -22.43 12.89 -23.48
C PHE A 496 -22.39 13.65 -22.15
N SER A 497 -22.47 14.97 -22.22
CA SER A 497 -22.89 15.79 -21.08
C SER A 497 -24.34 15.50 -20.69
N SER A 498 -24.78 15.95 -19.51
CA SER A 498 -26.22 16.08 -19.23
C SER A 498 -26.88 17.02 -20.27
N PRO A 499 -28.22 17.01 -20.43
CA PRO A 499 -28.91 17.86 -21.40
C PRO A 499 -29.01 19.34 -20.97
N ASP A 500 -28.08 19.82 -20.14
CA ASP A 500 -28.09 21.17 -19.56
C ASP A 500 -27.04 22.09 -20.20
N TYR A 501 -26.57 21.77 -21.41
CA TYR A 501 -25.45 22.48 -22.04
C TYR A 501 -25.79 23.00 -23.43
N GLN A 502 -25.22 24.15 -23.79
CA GLN A 502 -25.15 24.67 -25.14
C GLN A 502 -23.70 24.66 -25.62
N LEU A 503 -23.51 24.53 -26.94
CA LEU A 503 -22.20 24.48 -27.58
C LEU A 503 -22.12 25.55 -28.67
N TYR A 504 -21.05 26.34 -28.60
CA TYR A 504 -20.82 27.44 -29.53
C TYR A 504 -19.50 27.26 -30.27
N ALA A 505 -19.47 27.50 -31.58
CA ALA A 505 -18.22 27.66 -32.32
C ALA A 505 -17.70 29.09 -32.05
N LEU A 506 -16.59 29.21 -31.32
CA LEU A 506 -16.04 30.51 -30.93
C LEU A 506 -15.45 31.26 -32.12
N ALA A 507 -15.48 32.59 -32.06
CA ALA A 507 -14.82 33.44 -33.04
C ALA A 507 -13.30 33.29 -32.99
N GLY A 508 -12.66 33.28 -34.16
CA GLY A 508 -11.21 33.19 -34.32
C GLY A 508 -10.66 31.79 -34.64
N GLY A 509 -9.42 31.74 -35.10
CA GLY A 509 -8.70 30.50 -35.48
C GLY A 509 -7.54 30.79 -36.43
N PRO A 510 -6.74 29.77 -36.80
CA PRO A 510 -6.67 28.42 -36.21
C PRO A 510 -5.82 28.35 -34.91
N PRO A 511 -6.07 27.38 -34.00
CA PRO A 511 -7.10 26.34 -34.10
C PRO A 511 -8.49 26.88 -33.73
N PHE A 512 -9.51 26.46 -34.48
CA PHE A 512 -10.92 26.67 -34.15
C PHE A 512 -11.30 25.83 -32.93
N ARG A 513 -12.13 26.40 -32.05
CA ARG A 513 -12.45 25.79 -30.75
C ARG A 513 -13.93 26.04 -30.41
N PRO A 514 -14.61 25.07 -29.77
CA PRO A 514 -15.92 25.32 -29.21
C PRO A 514 -15.83 25.88 -27.78
N GLY A 515 -16.86 26.60 -27.38
CA GLY A 515 -17.15 26.93 -25.99
C GLY A 515 -18.41 26.19 -25.55
N MET A 516 -18.29 25.40 -24.47
CA MET A 516 -19.43 24.72 -23.85
C MET A 516 -19.87 25.47 -22.61
N VAL A 517 -21.15 25.77 -22.50
CA VAL A 517 -21.74 26.57 -21.41
C VAL A 517 -22.94 25.85 -20.85
N ARG A 518 -23.02 25.76 -19.52
CA ARG A 518 -24.21 25.22 -18.84
C ARG A 518 -25.31 26.26 -18.84
N VAL A 519 -26.52 25.86 -19.20
CA VAL A 519 -27.71 26.72 -19.25
C VAL A 519 -28.84 26.14 -18.42
N LYS A 520 -29.76 27.01 -17.99
CA LYS A 520 -30.94 26.58 -17.23
C LYS A 520 -32.02 25.99 -18.14
N ASP A 521 -32.21 26.58 -19.31
CA ASP A 521 -33.26 26.25 -20.27
C ASP A 521 -32.65 26.17 -21.68
N GLY A 522 -33.19 25.31 -22.55
CA GLY A 522 -32.72 25.17 -23.93
C GLY A 522 -31.36 24.49 -24.10
N GLY A 523 -30.93 23.71 -23.11
CA GLY A 523 -29.75 22.85 -23.20
C GLY A 523 -30.00 21.58 -24.02
N VAL A 524 -28.91 20.96 -24.47
CA VAL A 524 -28.89 19.67 -25.16
C VAL A 524 -27.72 18.83 -24.61
N ALA A 525 -27.75 17.53 -24.87
CA ALA A 525 -26.63 16.66 -24.54
C ALA A 525 -25.51 16.84 -25.59
N ILE A 526 -24.30 17.18 -25.14
CA ILE A 526 -23.14 17.41 -26.00
C ILE A 526 -22.23 16.19 -25.98
N ALA A 527 -21.82 15.70 -27.15
CA ALA A 527 -20.84 14.63 -27.27
C ALA A 527 -19.49 15.08 -26.71
N VAL A 528 -18.95 14.32 -25.77
CA VAL A 528 -17.69 14.58 -25.06
C VAL A 528 -16.85 13.31 -24.96
N GLU A 529 -15.56 13.49 -24.68
CA GLU A 529 -14.66 12.41 -24.29
C GLU A 529 -14.17 12.66 -22.86
N VAL A 530 -14.06 11.60 -22.07
CA VAL A 530 -13.41 11.63 -20.76
C VAL A 530 -12.01 11.07 -20.91
N TRP A 531 -11.02 11.84 -20.47
CA TRP A 531 -9.61 11.48 -20.45
C TRP A 531 -9.10 11.44 -19.02
N GLU A 532 -8.07 10.65 -18.76
CA GLU A 532 -7.29 10.67 -17.52
C GLU A 532 -5.90 11.25 -17.80
N LEU A 533 -5.48 12.21 -17.00
CA LEU A 533 -4.15 12.82 -17.05
C LEU A 533 -3.43 12.58 -15.72
N PRO A 534 -2.09 12.46 -15.69
CA PRO A 534 -1.35 12.55 -14.44
C PRO A 534 -1.75 13.79 -13.64
N SER A 535 -2.04 13.62 -12.35
CA SER A 535 -2.54 14.72 -11.51
C SER A 535 -1.54 15.89 -11.41
N ASN A 536 -0.24 15.59 -11.47
CA ASN A 536 0.84 16.58 -11.49
C ASN A 536 0.93 17.37 -12.80
N GLU A 537 0.33 16.91 -13.90
CA GLU A 537 0.32 17.59 -15.19
C GLU A 537 -0.89 18.51 -15.39
N LEU A 538 -1.90 18.45 -14.51
CA LEU A 538 -3.13 19.22 -14.70
C LEU A 538 -2.88 20.74 -14.65
N GLY A 539 -1.95 21.19 -13.82
CA GLY A 539 -1.55 22.61 -13.76
C GLY A 539 -0.89 23.09 -15.05
N SER A 540 0.06 22.32 -15.59
CA SER A 540 0.75 22.63 -16.85
C SER A 540 -0.21 22.61 -18.05
N PHE A 541 -1.22 21.75 -18.01
CA PHE A 541 -2.29 21.69 -18.99
C PHE A 541 -3.19 22.92 -18.90
N LEU A 542 -3.67 23.27 -17.70
CA LEU A 542 -4.55 24.41 -17.46
C LEU A 542 -3.92 25.74 -17.92
N THR A 543 -2.63 25.97 -17.63
CA THR A 543 -1.92 27.18 -18.09
C THR A 543 -1.81 27.29 -19.61
N GLY A 544 -1.94 26.18 -20.32
CA GLY A 544 -1.93 26.15 -21.78
C GLY A 544 -3.29 26.43 -22.42
N ILE A 545 -4.36 26.61 -21.64
CA ILE A 545 -5.72 26.89 -22.14
C ILE A 545 -5.89 28.42 -22.22
N PRO A 546 -5.94 29.02 -23.42
CA PRO A 546 -6.09 30.46 -23.53
C PRO A 546 -7.56 30.86 -23.42
N ALA A 547 -7.77 32.07 -22.91
CA ALA A 547 -9.07 32.72 -22.84
C ALA A 547 -9.78 32.67 -24.22
N PRO A 548 -11.12 32.53 -24.25
CA PRO A 548 -12.07 32.57 -23.14
C PRO A 548 -12.37 31.20 -22.50
N LEU A 549 -11.53 30.18 -22.76
CA LEU A 549 -11.74 28.84 -22.24
C LEU A 549 -11.10 28.67 -20.86
N GLY A 550 -11.66 27.76 -20.07
CA GLY A 550 -11.10 27.35 -18.79
C GLY A 550 -11.53 25.94 -18.38
N LEU A 551 -11.11 25.50 -17.21
CA LEU A 551 -11.57 24.24 -16.60
C LEU A 551 -12.52 24.52 -15.44
N GLY A 552 -13.70 23.90 -15.48
CA GLY A 552 -14.71 23.94 -14.44
C GLY A 552 -15.22 22.53 -14.14
N LYS A 553 -16.49 22.43 -13.77
CA LYS A 553 -17.18 21.15 -13.57
C LYS A 553 -18.20 20.91 -14.67
N VAL A 554 -18.14 19.71 -15.26
CA VAL A 554 -19.06 19.25 -16.30
C VAL A 554 -19.82 18.04 -15.76
N GLN A 555 -21.15 18.09 -15.85
CA GLN A 555 -22.02 16.97 -15.53
C GLN A 555 -22.17 16.09 -16.77
N LEU A 556 -21.87 14.81 -16.63
CA LEU A 556 -22.06 13.79 -17.66
C LEU A 556 -23.51 13.30 -17.68
N ALA A 557 -23.90 12.62 -18.74
CA ALA A 557 -25.27 12.12 -18.95
C ALA A 557 -25.74 11.14 -17.85
N ASP A 558 -24.80 10.48 -17.15
CA ASP A 558 -25.08 9.59 -16.02
C ASP A 558 -25.10 10.32 -14.66
N GLY A 559 -25.02 11.64 -14.67
CA GLY A 559 -25.06 12.49 -13.48
C GLY A 559 -23.72 12.67 -12.77
N ARG A 560 -22.63 11.99 -13.19
CA ARG A 560 -21.29 12.21 -12.65
C ARG A 560 -20.82 13.63 -12.93
N TRP A 561 -20.06 14.19 -11.99
CA TRP A 561 -19.39 15.49 -12.15
C TRP A 561 -17.89 15.30 -12.26
N GLU A 562 -17.32 15.76 -13.37
CA GLU A 562 -15.89 15.70 -13.64
C GLU A 562 -15.33 17.09 -13.95
N SER A 563 -14.02 17.25 -13.82
CA SER A 563 -13.37 18.48 -14.29
C SER A 563 -13.39 18.53 -15.81
N GLY A 564 -13.66 19.67 -16.43
CA GLY A 564 -13.78 19.74 -17.90
C GLY A 564 -13.81 21.14 -18.48
N PHE A 565 -13.72 21.23 -19.80
CA PHE A 565 -13.74 22.51 -20.51
C PHE A 565 -15.06 23.27 -20.32
N ILE A 566 -14.93 24.55 -19.96
CA ILE A 566 -16.01 25.54 -19.90
C ILE A 566 -15.60 26.77 -20.71
N CYS A 567 -16.56 27.65 -21.01
CA CYS A 567 -16.32 28.93 -21.67
C CYS A 567 -16.89 30.08 -20.84
N GLU A 568 -16.12 31.15 -20.72
CA GLU A 568 -16.61 32.41 -20.14
C GLU A 568 -17.67 33.05 -21.04
N ALA A 569 -18.63 33.75 -20.42
CA ALA A 569 -19.77 34.33 -21.14
C ALA A 569 -19.37 35.34 -22.22
N TYR A 570 -18.31 36.13 -21.99
CA TYR A 570 -17.84 37.11 -22.98
C TYR A 570 -17.28 36.43 -24.25
N GLY A 571 -16.80 35.20 -24.12
CA GLY A 571 -16.29 34.41 -25.24
C GLY A 571 -17.35 34.06 -26.28
N LEU A 572 -18.63 34.14 -25.91
CA LEU A 572 -19.75 33.85 -26.81
C LEU A 572 -20.06 35.01 -27.77
N GLN A 573 -19.47 36.20 -27.56
CA GLN A 573 -19.69 37.34 -28.46
C GLN A 573 -19.13 37.03 -29.86
N GLY A 574 -20.00 36.98 -30.87
CA GLY A 574 -19.63 36.61 -32.24
C GLY A 574 -19.44 35.11 -32.46
N ALA A 575 -19.76 34.27 -31.46
CA ALA A 575 -19.77 32.83 -31.61
C ALA A 575 -21.08 32.35 -32.26
N THR A 576 -21.01 31.22 -32.98
CA THR A 576 -22.18 30.60 -33.62
C THR A 576 -22.72 29.49 -32.74
N ASP A 577 -24.02 29.50 -32.44
CA ASP A 577 -24.68 28.39 -31.73
C ASP A 577 -24.72 27.14 -32.62
N ILE A 578 -24.06 26.08 -32.17
CA ILE A 578 -23.96 24.78 -32.84
C ILE A 578 -24.59 23.66 -32.00
N SER A 579 -25.38 24.00 -30.98
CA SER A 579 -25.99 23.04 -30.04
C SER A 579 -26.83 21.99 -30.77
N HIS A 580 -27.58 22.40 -31.80
CA HIS A 580 -28.40 21.51 -32.61
C HIS A 580 -27.62 20.38 -33.33
N LEU A 581 -26.30 20.51 -33.47
CA LEU A 581 -25.44 19.47 -34.06
C LEU A 581 -24.96 18.44 -33.03
N GLY A 582 -25.19 18.68 -31.74
CA GLY A 582 -24.89 17.75 -30.64
C GLY A 582 -23.41 17.55 -30.34
N GLY A 583 -22.47 18.17 -31.05
CA GLY A 583 -21.05 18.05 -30.74
C GLY A 583 -20.09 18.63 -31.79
N TRP A 584 -18.84 18.83 -31.37
CA TRP A 584 -17.81 19.49 -32.19
C TRP A 584 -17.47 18.73 -33.48
N ARG A 585 -17.39 17.39 -33.42
CA ARG A 585 -17.12 16.57 -34.61
C ARG A 585 -18.22 16.71 -35.67
N ALA A 586 -19.48 16.82 -35.26
CA ALA A 586 -20.60 17.00 -36.19
C ALA A 586 -20.52 18.37 -36.88
N TYR A 587 -20.20 19.42 -36.13
CA TYR A 587 -19.94 20.74 -36.69
C TYR A 587 -18.79 20.75 -37.69
N LEU A 588 -17.63 20.18 -37.37
CA LEU A 588 -16.51 20.12 -38.31
C LEU A 588 -16.87 19.40 -39.61
N LYS A 589 -17.71 18.35 -39.55
CA LYS A 589 -18.23 17.66 -40.74
C LYS A 589 -19.19 18.51 -41.57
N SER A 590 -19.90 19.45 -40.97
CA SER A 590 -20.80 20.38 -41.70
C SER A 590 -20.07 21.51 -42.44
N LEU A 591 -18.77 21.69 -42.16
CA LEU A 591 -17.92 22.69 -42.84
C LEU A 591 -17.22 22.12 -44.08
N VAL A 592 -17.25 20.80 -44.26
CA VAL A 592 -16.71 20.06 -45.41
C VAL A 592 -17.86 19.74 -46.34
#